data_AF-A0A9P1GYH2-F1
#
_entry.id   AF-A0A9P1GYH2-F1
#
_cell.length_a   1.000
_cell.length_b   1.000
_cell.length_c   1.000
_cell.angle_alpha   90.00
_cell.angle_beta   90.00
_cell.angle_gamma   90.00
#
_symmetry.space_group_name_H-M   'P 1'
#
loop_
_entity.id
_entity.type
_entity.pdbx_description
1 polymer ?
#
loop_
_entity_poly.entity_id
_entity_poly.type
_entity_poly.pdbx_seq_one_letter_code
_entity_poly.pdbx_strand_id
1 'polypeptide(L)'
;MAGGGGSSSAADATAVVAPSLPQGAAYAVVVGVGFVIALIMIGITKILKRTVGEDNRKTEMFMTANRTINTGLTSSAVISSWLWSTAMLGSTLVGYNFGVAGPFWFAAGCSPMIVFFSVLGIACKLRVPQAHTLLEIIRIRYGTVGHIVWIVLCLINNIIAVANMLLGASAAISAVSGMHVIAATFLLPIGVILYTFVGGIKATFLTDYFHTFVITIIICFFTIKAFVTDEIASPRISTNSS
;
A
#
# COMPACT_ATOMS: atom_id res chain seq x y z
N MET A 1 -26.99 2.29 53.94
CA MET A 1 -28.23 2.29 53.13
C MET A 1 -28.10 3.37 52.08
N ALA A 2 -28.19 2.97 50.80
CA ALA A 2 -28.51 3.71 49.56
C ALA A 2 -27.92 5.13 49.36
N GLY A 3 -27.23 5.47 48.26
CA GLY A 3 -27.36 4.97 46.90
C GLY A 3 -28.20 5.93 46.05
N GLY A 4 -27.55 6.63 45.11
CA GLY A 4 -28.17 7.50 44.10
C GLY A 4 -27.24 8.68 43.81
N GLY A 5 -26.70 8.91 42.62
CA GLY A 5 -27.03 8.41 41.29
C GLY A 5 -26.58 9.49 40.30
N GLY A 6 -25.26 9.80 40.30
CA GLY A 6 -24.66 10.81 39.43
C GLY A 6 -24.56 10.30 38.00
N SER A 7 -25.62 10.49 37.22
CA SER A 7 -25.62 10.29 35.78
C SER A 7 -25.22 11.59 35.08
N SER A 8 -23.96 12.02 35.24
CA SER A 8 -23.37 13.08 34.43
C SER A 8 -22.69 12.48 33.21
N SER A 9 -23.52 12.26 32.18
CA SER A 9 -23.23 12.35 30.75
C SER A 9 -21.78 12.05 30.29
N ALA A 10 -21.52 10.79 29.95
CA ALA A 10 -20.39 10.35 29.12
C ALA A 10 -20.66 10.64 27.62
N ALA A 11 -21.02 11.89 27.28
CA ALA A 11 -21.50 12.25 25.94
C ALA A 11 -20.66 13.34 25.25
N ASP A 12 -19.38 13.49 25.59
CA ASP A 12 -18.52 14.51 24.95
C ASP A 12 -17.15 13.99 24.49
N ALA A 13 -17.03 12.68 24.21
CA ALA A 13 -15.81 12.05 23.70
C ALA A 13 -15.90 11.61 22.23
N THR A 14 -16.88 12.11 21.48
CA THR A 14 -16.98 11.90 20.04
C THR A 14 -17.18 13.24 19.35
N ALA A 15 -16.11 14.03 19.26
CA ALA A 15 -16.00 15.03 18.21
C ALA A 15 -15.92 14.28 16.87
N VAL A 16 -17.08 13.82 16.38
CA VAL A 16 -17.23 13.20 15.08
C VAL A 16 -16.93 14.31 14.07
N VAL A 17 -15.73 14.26 13.49
CA VAL A 17 -15.31 15.16 12.41
C VAL A 17 -16.43 15.19 11.38
N ALA A 18 -17.03 16.37 11.17
CA ALA A 18 -18.08 16.52 10.18
C ALA A 18 -17.54 16.05 8.81
N PRO A 19 -18.28 15.19 8.08
CA PRO A 19 -17.81 14.69 6.80
C PRO A 19 -17.58 15.86 5.85
N SER A 20 -16.34 16.02 5.40
CA SER A 20 -15.91 17.14 4.55
C SER A 20 -16.51 17.11 3.14
N LEU A 21 -17.12 15.99 2.74
CA LEU A 21 -17.80 15.82 1.46
C LEU A 21 -19.22 15.23 1.63
N PRO A 22 -20.19 15.63 0.79
CA PRO A 22 -21.48 14.95 0.68
C PRO A 22 -21.30 13.46 0.38
N GLN A 23 -22.08 12.60 1.03
CA GLN A 23 -21.95 11.14 0.91
C GLN A 23 -22.07 10.65 -0.55
N GLY A 24 -22.90 11.30 -1.38
CA GLY A 24 -22.99 11.01 -2.82
C GLY A 24 -21.75 11.42 -3.62
N ALA A 25 -21.09 12.51 -3.24
CA ALA A 25 -19.82 12.92 -3.84
C ALA A 25 -18.69 11.95 -3.45
N ALA A 26 -18.74 11.34 -2.26
CA ALA A 26 -17.81 10.30 -1.85
C ALA A 26 -17.88 9.06 -2.74
N TYR A 27 -19.07 8.55 -3.01
CA TYR A 27 -19.26 7.43 -3.94
C TYR A 27 -18.82 7.80 -5.37
N ALA A 28 -19.17 9.00 -5.84
CA ALA A 28 -18.76 9.49 -7.17
C ALA A 28 -17.24 9.69 -7.27
N VAL A 29 -16.56 10.12 -6.21
CA VAL A 29 -15.10 10.24 -6.17
C VAL A 29 -14.45 8.86 -6.11
N VAL A 30 -14.93 7.93 -5.30
CA VAL A 30 -14.32 6.59 -5.21
C VAL A 30 -14.55 5.78 -6.49
N VAL A 31 -15.77 5.78 -7.03
CA VAL A 31 -16.07 5.14 -8.32
C VAL A 31 -15.37 5.88 -9.45
N GLY A 32 -15.44 7.22 -9.48
CA GLY A 32 -14.90 8.05 -10.55
C GLY A 32 -13.38 8.02 -10.60
N VAL A 33 -12.70 8.22 -9.47
CA VAL A 33 -11.23 8.10 -9.38
C VAL A 33 -10.80 6.66 -9.63
N GLY A 34 -11.50 5.67 -9.08
CA GLY A 34 -11.23 4.26 -9.35
C GLY A 34 -11.35 3.92 -10.85
N PHE A 35 -12.37 4.45 -11.53
CA PHE A 35 -12.59 4.24 -12.95
C PHE A 35 -11.60 5.02 -13.81
N VAL A 36 -11.26 6.26 -13.44
CA VAL A 36 -10.22 7.06 -14.12
C VAL A 36 -8.86 6.37 -14.01
N ILE A 37 -8.49 5.89 -12.82
CA ILE A 37 -7.25 5.13 -12.61
C ILE A 37 -7.29 3.85 -13.45
N ALA A 38 -8.41 3.11 -13.45
CA ALA A 38 -8.55 1.92 -14.28
C ALA A 38 -8.42 2.24 -15.79
N LEU A 39 -9.02 3.32 -16.27
CA LEU A 39 -8.91 3.76 -17.67
C LEU A 39 -7.49 4.19 -18.03
N ILE A 40 -6.81 4.94 -17.17
CA ILE A 40 -5.40 5.32 -17.34
C ILE A 40 -4.54 4.06 -17.42
N MET A 41 -4.77 3.07 -16.55
CA MET A 41 -4.00 1.82 -16.55
C MET A 41 -4.31 0.92 -17.74
N ILE A 42 -5.56 0.86 -18.19
CA ILE A 42 -5.95 0.18 -19.44
C ILE A 42 -5.31 0.89 -20.65
N GLY A 43 -5.25 2.22 -20.63
CA GLY A 43 -4.59 3.05 -21.64
C GLY A 43 -3.08 2.79 -21.70
N ILE A 44 -2.41 2.83 -20.55
CA ILE A 44 -0.98 2.51 -20.41
C ILE A 44 -0.72 1.07 -20.86
N THR A 45 -1.57 0.11 -20.48
CA THR A 45 -1.44 -1.29 -20.92
C THR A 45 -1.58 -1.43 -22.43
N LYS A 46 -2.52 -0.71 -23.05
CA LYS A 46 -2.67 -0.68 -24.52
C LYS A 46 -1.48 0.00 -25.21
N ILE A 47 -0.96 1.08 -24.65
CA ILE A 47 0.23 1.76 -25.16
C ILE A 47 1.44 0.84 -25.01
N LEU A 48 1.62 0.18 -23.88
CA LEU A 48 2.71 -0.77 -23.64
C LEU A 48 2.65 -1.94 -24.61
N LYS A 49 1.43 -2.48 -24.85
CA LYS A 49 1.19 -3.51 -25.87
C LYS A 49 1.54 -3.03 -27.28
N ARG A 50 1.36 -1.74 -27.58
CA ARG A 50 1.60 -1.14 -28.89
C ARG A 50 3.06 -0.71 -29.10
N THR A 51 3.74 -0.26 -28.05
CA THR A 51 5.13 0.24 -28.08
C THR A 51 6.15 -0.88 -27.91
N VAL A 52 5.85 -1.93 -27.12
CA VAL A 52 6.78 -3.04 -26.86
C VAL A 52 6.53 -4.23 -27.80
N GLY A 53 5.39 -4.26 -28.51
CA GLY A 53 5.12 -5.25 -29.57
C GLY A 53 5.11 -6.71 -29.12
N GLU A 54 5.03 -6.94 -27.80
CA GLU A 54 5.21 -8.25 -27.18
C GLU A 54 3.86 -8.77 -26.66
N ASP A 55 3.52 -9.98 -27.11
CA ASP A 55 2.20 -10.57 -26.92
C ASP A 55 2.06 -11.17 -25.51
N ASN A 56 1.22 -10.57 -24.66
CA ASN A 56 0.88 -11.04 -23.30
C ASN A 56 0.26 -12.46 -23.26
N ARG A 57 0.09 -13.13 -24.41
CA ARG A 57 -0.38 -14.52 -24.52
C ARG A 57 0.65 -15.58 -24.09
N LYS A 58 1.94 -15.24 -24.00
CA LYS A 58 2.96 -16.19 -23.50
C LYS A 58 2.98 -16.16 -21.96
N THR A 59 2.66 -17.28 -21.33
CA THR A 59 2.68 -17.47 -19.86
C THR A 59 4.01 -17.05 -19.22
N GLU A 60 5.13 -17.27 -19.91
CA GLU A 60 6.45 -16.86 -19.45
C GLU A 60 6.59 -15.33 -19.38
N MET A 61 6.04 -14.59 -20.35
CA MET A 61 6.04 -13.13 -20.35
C MET A 61 5.09 -12.56 -19.31
N PHE A 62 3.93 -13.20 -19.13
CA PHE A 62 2.96 -12.86 -18.10
C PHE A 62 3.51 -13.07 -16.69
N MET A 63 4.35 -14.09 -16.47
CA MET A 63 4.88 -14.45 -15.14
C MET A 63 6.27 -13.88 -14.83
N THR A 64 7.12 -13.63 -15.84
CA THR A 64 8.54 -13.29 -15.63
C THR A 64 9.01 -12.01 -16.31
N ALA A 65 8.11 -11.32 -17.01
CA ALA A 65 8.39 -10.03 -17.65
C ALA A 65 9.66 -10.02 -18.53
N ASN A 66 9.96 -11.14 -19.20
CA ASN A 66 11.09 -11.34 -20.11
C ASN A 66 12.47 -10.95 -19.53
N ARG A 67 12.64 -10.90 -18.19
CA ARG A 67 13.91 -10.56 -17.51
C ARG A 67 14.55 -9.21 -17.90
N THR A 68 13.90 -8.38 -18.71
CA THR A 68 14.36 -7.06 -19.17
C THR A 68 13.68 -5.96 -18.36
N ILE A 69 13.94 -5.93 -17.05
CA ILE A 69 13.41 -4.88 -16.16
C ILE A 69 14.60 -4.07 -15.65
N ASN A 70 14.58 -2.76 -15.89
CA ASN A 70 15.64 -1.87 -15.40
C ASN A 70 15.64 -1.84 -13.86
N THR A 71 16.83 -1.74 -13.26
CA THR A 71 17.02 -1.74 -11.80
C THR A 71 16.18 -0.69 -11.08
N GLY A 72 16.00 0.49 -11.68
CA GLY A 72 15.13 1.56 -11.16
C GLY A 72 13.64 1.17 -11.09
N LEU A 73 13.14 0.44 -12.09
CA LEU A 73 11.75 -0.02 -12.14
C LEU A 73 11.52 -1.15 -11.11
N THR A 74 12.52 -2.00 -10.89
CA THR A 74 12.46 -3.04 -9.85
C THR A 74 12.51 -2.42 -8.46
N SER A 75 13.36 -1.41 -8.22
CA SER A 75 13.42 -0.73 -6.92
C SER A 75 12.14 0.03 -6.58
N SER A 76 11.51 0.70 -7.56
CA SER A 76 10.23 1.39 -7.32
C SER A 76 9.12 0.40 -7.01
N ALA A 77 9.07 -0.75 -7.67
CA ALA A 77 8.06 -1.77 -7.40
C ALA A 77 8.19 -2.35 -5.99
N VAL A 78 9.42 -2.52 -5.50
CA VAL A 78 9.68 -2.92 -4.11
C VAL A 78 9.18 -1.86 -3.14
N ILE A 79 9.45 -0.58 -3.40
CA ILE A 79 8.95 0.54 -2.57
C ILE A 79 7.41 0.58 -2.60
N SER A 80 6.80 0.49 -3.78
CA SER A 80 5.34 0.44 -3.98
C SER A 80 4.70 -0.67 -3.14
N SER A 81 5.30 -1.86 -3.15
CA SER A 81 4.80 -3.02 -2.41
C SER A 81 4.77 -2.81 -0.90
N TRP A 82 5.62 -1.92 -0.37
CA TRP A 82 5.68 -1.56 1.05
C TRP A 82 4.76 -0.41 1.42
N LEU A 83 4.34 0.41 0.45
CA LEU A 83 3.44 1.55 0.65
C LEU A 83 1.98 1.10 0.75
N TRP A 84 1.72 0.08 1.55
CA TRP A 84 0.36 -0.40 1.75
C TRP A 84 -0.40 0.45 2.76
N SER A 85 -1.73 0.52 2.59
CA SER A 85 -2.60 1.43 3.34
C SER A 85 -2.45 1.32 4.85
N THR A 86 -2.40 0.10 5.41
CA THR A 86 -2.26 -0.08 6.86
C THR A 86 -0.91 0.36 7.42
N ALA A 87 0.19 0.24 6.67
CA ALA A 87 1.49 0.77 7.10
C ALA A 87 1.50 2.29 7.06
N MET A 88 0.91 2.90 6.03
CA MET A 88 0.79 4.36 5.94
C MET A 88 -0.07 4.91 7.10
N LEU A 89 -1.25 4.33 7.31
CA LEU A 89 -2.13 4.69 8.43
C LEU A 89 -1.44 4.50 9.79
N GLY A 90 -0.72 3.39 9.96
CA GLY A 90 0.06 3.14 11.17
C GLY A 90 1.16 4.18 11.39
N SER A 91 1.90 4.54 10.34
CA SER A 91 2.95 5.56 10.43
C SER A 91 2.39 6.94 10.78
N THR A 92 1.24 7.32 10.19
CA THR A 92 0.56 8.58 10.52
C THR A 92 0.01 8.57 11.93
N LEU A 93 -0.53 7.45 12.42
CA LEU A 93 -1.01 7.33 13.79
C LEU A 93 0.12 7.48 14.82
N VAL A 94 1.27 6.86 14.57
CA VAL A 94 2.45 7.02 15.43
C VAL A 94 2.99 8.46 15.33
N GLY A 95 2.94 9.09 14.15
CA GLY A 95 3.25 10.50 13.97
C GLY A 95 2.32 11.46 14.69
N TYR A 96 1.02 11.14 14.74
CA TYR A 96 0.05 11.92 15.49
C TYR A 96 0.31 11.87 17.00
N ASN A 97 0.65 10.69 17.53
CA ASN A 97 0.85 10.51 18.97
C ASN A 97 2.26 10.90 19.46
N PHE A 98 3.30 10.68 18.66
CA PHE A 98 4.71 10.84 19.07
C PHE A 98 5.47 11.90 18.25
N GLY A 99 4.76 12.70 17.45
CA GLY A 99 5.36 13.72 16.58
C GLY A 99 6.28 13.15 15.51
N VAL A 100 7.22 13.96 15.01
CA VAL A 100 8.12 13.62 13.90
C VAL A 100 9.03 12.42 14.23
N ALA A 101 9.33 12.18 15.50
CA ALA A 101 10.14 11.04 15.94
C ALA A 101 9.43 9.69 15.70
N GLY A 102 8.09 9.67 15.76
CA GLY A 102 7.28 8.46 15.61
C GLY A 102 7.47 7.76 14.25
N PRO A 103 7.21 8.44 13.12
CA PRO A 103 7.38 7.89 11.78
C PRO A 103 8.86 7.59 11.47
N PHE A 104 9.79 8.38 12.03
CA PHE A 104 11.22 8.14 11.86
C PHE A 104 11.64 6.79 12.48
N TRP A 105 11.26 6.53 13.73
CA TRP A 105 11.56 5.24 14.38
C TRP A 105 10.79 4.07 13.76
N PHE A 106 9.56 4.30 13.30
CA PHE A 106 8.81 3.31 12.54
C PHE A 106 9.53 2.91 11.24
N ALA A 107 9.96 3.89 10.44
CA ALA A 107 10.71 3.66 9.20
C ALA A 107 12.09 3.03 9.48
N ALA A 108 12.77 3.45 10.55
CA ALA A 108 14.04 2.87 10.98
C ALA A 108 13.89 1.41 11.40
N GLY A 109 12.75 1.00 11.97
CA GLY A 109 12.47 -0.41 12.27
C GLY A 109 12.23 -1.26 11.02
N CYS A 110 11.55 -0.71 10.01
CA CYS A 110 11.26 -1.42 8.76
C CYS A 110 12.48 -1.53 7.84
N SER A 111 13.35 -0.51 7.81
CA SER A 111 14.46 -0.42 6.85
C SER A 111 15.44 -1.61 6.89
N PRO A 112 15.93 -2.06 8.06
CA PRO A 112 16.80 -3.22 8.15
C PRO A 112 16.14 -4.49 7.63
N MET A 113 14.85 -4.72 7.92
CA MET A 113 14.13 -5.89 7.42
C MET A 113 14.15 -5.94 5.90
N ILE A 114 13.87 -4.82 5.22
CA ILE A 114 13.89 -4.73 3.76
C ILE A 114 15.28 -5.06 3.21
N VAL A 115 16.32 -4.50 3.83
CA VAL A 115 17.71 -4.78 3.44
C VAL A 115 18.03 -6.27 3.61
N PHE A 116 17.70 -6.87 4.76
CA PHE A 116 17.93 -8.29 4.98
C PHE A 116 17.17 -9.19 3.99
N PHE A 117 15.90 -8.88 3.70
CA PHE A 117 15.14 -9.61 2.68
C PHE A 117 15.74 -9.47 1.28
N SER A 118 16.25 -8.29 0.93
CA SER A 118 16.92 -8.08 -0.36
C SER A 118 18.20 -8.91 -0.49
N VAL A 119 19.03 -8.95 0.56
CA VAL A 119 20.26 -9.76 0.60
C VAL A 119 19.94 -11.25 0.52
N LEU A 120 18.90 -11.71 1.24
CA LEU A 120 18.41 -13.09 1.14
C LEU A 120 17.91 -13.43 -0.26
N GLY A 121 17.20 -12.51 -0.92
CA GLY A 121 16.76 -12.66 -2.30
C GLY A 121 17.92 -12.82 -3.28
N ILE A 122 18.95 -11.98 -3.15
CA ILE A 122 20.18 -12.06 -3.96
C ILE A 122 20.91 -13.38 -3.70
N ALA A 123 21.09 -13.76 -2.43
CA ALA A 123 21.75 -15.01 -2.05
C ALA A 123 21.01 -16.24 -2.60
N CYS A 124 19.68 -16.25 -2.58
CA CYS A 124 18.87 -17.29 -3.19
C CYS A 124 19.06 -17.35 -4.71
N LYS A 125 19.10 -16.20 -5.39
CA LYS A 125 19.25 -16.14 -6.86
C LYS A 125 20.65 -16.57 -7.31
N LEU A 126 21.69 -16.29 -6.52
CA LEU A 126 23.06 -16.77 -6.76
C LEU A 126 23.17 -18.29 -6.62
N ARG A 127 22.40 -18.91 -5.71
CA ARG A 127 22.42 -20.37 -5.49
C ARG A 127 21.54 -21.16 -6.46
N VAL A 128 20.39 -20.61 -6.85
CA VAL A 128 19.43 -21.27 -7.75
C VAL A 128 19.00 -20.30 -8.86
N PRO A 129 19.87 -20.03 -9.85
CA PRO A 129 19.62 -19.01 -10.88
C PRO A 129 18.43 -19.36 -11.80
N GLN A 130 18.16 -20.65 -12.01
CA GLN A 130 17.08 -21.13 -12.88
C GLN A 130 15.70 -21.22 -12.20
N ALA A 131 15.60 -21.03 -10.88
CA ALA A 131 14.29 -21.02 -10.23
C ALA A 131 13.48 -19.78 -10.65
N HIS A 132 12.21 -20.01 -11.00
CA HIS A 132 11.28 -18.98 -11.43
C HIS A 132 10.39 -18.46 -10.29
N THR A 133 10.20 -19.26 -9.24
CA THR A 133 9.41 -18.87 -8.06
C THR A 133 10.13 -19.24 -6.77
N LEU A 134 9.85 -18.52 -5.69
CA LEU A 134 10.36 -18.86 -4.35
C LEU A 134 9.87 -20.25 -3.89
N LEU A 135 8.67 -20.64 -4.32
CA LEU A 135 8.08 -21.94 -4.00
C LEU A 135 8.83 -23.11 -4.65
N GLU A 136 9.43 -22.90 -5.82
CA GLU A 136 10.28 -23.88 -6.50
C GLU A 136 11.57 -24.14 -5.72
N ILE A 137 12.18 -23.09 -5.15
CA ILE A 137 13.37 -23.21 -4.29
C ILE A 137 13.04 -24.08 -3.06
N ILE A 138 11.86 -23.89 -2.48
CA ILE A 138 11.39 -24.66 -1.33
C ILE A 138 11.13 -26.12 -1.71
N ARG A 139 10.58 -26.37 -2.90
CA ARG A 139 10.40 -27.73 -3.42
C ARG A 139 11.73 -28.47 -3.55
N ILE A 140 12.76 -27.80 -4.09
CA ILE A 140 14.09 -28.38 -4.26
C ILE A 140 14.74 -28.69 -2.91
N ARG A 141 14.52 -27.84 -1.88
CA ARG A 141 15.16 -27.99 -0.57
C ARG A 141 14.42 -28.90 0.42
N TYR A 142 13.09 -28.84 0.45
CA TYR A 142 12.24 -29.49 1.46
C TYR A 142 11.32 -30.57 0.89
N GLY A 143 11.43 -30.85 -0.42
CA GLY A 143 10.62 -31.86 -1.11
C GLY A 143 9.16 -31.46 -1.32
N THR A 144 8.36 -32.40 -1.79
CA THR A 144 6.96 -32.17 -2.20
C THR A 144 6.04 -31.82 -1.04
N VAL A 145 6.23 -32.45 0.13
CA VAL A 145 5.40 -32.19 1.32
C VAL A 145 5.62 -30.77 1.83
N GLY A 146 6.89 -30.35 1.97
CA GLY A 146 7.22 -28.97 2.36
C GLY A 146 6.72 -27.94 1.36
N HIS A 147 6.76 -28.25 0.06
CA HIS A 147 6.23 -27.39 -0.99
C HIS A 147 4.71 -27.16 -0.86
N ILE A 148 3.93 -28.22 -0.64
CA ILE A 148 2.46 -28.11 -0.49
C ILE A 148 2.10 -27.28 0.74
N VAL A 149 2.73 -27.57 1.89
CA VAL A 149 2.50 -26.81 3.13
C VAL A 149 2.81 -25.33 2.90
N TRP A 150 3.94 -25.03 2.24
CA TRP A 150 4.32 -23.64 1.98
C TRP A 150 3.39 -22.94 0.98
N ILE A 151 2.90 -23.63 -0.05
CA ILE A 151 1.87 -23.10 -0.96
C ILE A 151 0.63 -22.67 -0.16
N VAL A 152 0.12 -23.55 0.72
CA VAL A 152 -1.09 -23.27 1.50
C VAL A 152 -0.86 -22.09 2.44
N LEU A 153 0.26 -22.07 3.17
CA LEU A 153 0.59 -20.96 4.07
C LEU A 153 0.76 -19.63 3.31
N CYS A 154 1.45 -19.64 2.17
CA CYS A 154 1.57 -18.46 1.32
C CYS A 154 0.21 -17.97 0.81
N LEU A 155 -0.69 -18.88 0.42
CA LEU A 155 -2.01 -18.50 -0.06
C LEU A 155 -2.85 -17.85 1.05
N ILE A 156 -2.87 -18.46 2.24
CA ILE A 156 -3.57 -17.91 3.41
C ILE A 156 -3.00 -16.55 3.78
N ASN A 157 -1.68 -16.41 3.83
CA ASN A 157 -1.03 -15.14 4.13
C ASN A 157 -1.39 -14.04 3.12
N ASN A 158 -1.40 -14.36 1.82
CA ASN A 158 -1.78 -13.38 0.79
C ASN A 158 -3.25 -12.96 0.92
N ILE A 159 -4.17 -13.87 1.24
CA ILE A 159 -5.59 -13.54 1.47
C ILE A 159 -5.74 -12.61 2.67
N ILE A 160 -5.08 -12.92 3.79
CA ILE A 160 -5.12 -12.10 5.01
C ILE A 160 -4.50 -10.72 4.75
N ALA A 161 -3.38 -10.66 4.02
CA ALA A 161 -2.72 -9.41 3.66
C ALA A 161 -3.64 -8.50 2.82
N VAL A 162 -4.29 -9.07 1.80
CA VAL A 162 -5.25 -8.33 0.96
C VAL A 162 -6.44 -7.85 1.80
N ALA A 163 -7.00 -8.69 2.68
CA ALA A 163 -8.09 -8.29 3.57
C ALA A 163 -7.69 -7.12 4.49
N ASN A 164 -6.49 -7.17 5.08
CA ASN A 164 -5.97 -6.11 5.93
C ASN A 164 -5.77 -4.79 5.14
N MET A 165 -5.23 -4.87 3.93
CA MET A 165 -5.06 -3.70 3.05
C MET A 165 -6.40 -3.06 2.69
N LEU A 166 -7.40 -3.87 2.32
CA LEU A 166 -8.75 -3.39 2.00
C LEU A 166 -9.41 -2.74 3.20
N LEU A 167 -9.26 -3.32 4.40
CA LEU A 167 -9.79 -2.75 5.63
C LEU A 167 -9.15 -1.40 5.94
N GLY A 168 -7.81 -1.30 5.85
CA GLY A 168 -7.10 -0.04 6.04
C GLY A 168 -7.56 1.03 5.05
N ALA A 169 -7.61 0.70 3.76
CA ALA A 169 -8.01 1.66 2.73
C ALA A 169 -9.46 2.14 2.93
N SER A 170 -10.37 1.22 3.27
CA SER A 170 -11.77 1.53 3.52
C SER A 170 -11.98 2.37 4.78
N ALA A 171 -11.19 2.13 5.83
CA ALA A 171 -11.20 2.96 7.03
C ALA A 171 -10.73 4.39 6.74
N ALA A 172 -9.65 4.56 5.96
CA ALA A 172 -9.18 5.88 5.55
C ALA A 172 -10.24 6.66 4.75
N ILE A 173 -10.87 5.98 3.78
CA ILE A 173 -11.92 6.59 2.95
C ILE A 173 -13.15 6.93 3.78
N SER A 174 -13.57 6.05 4.68
CA SER A 174 -14.68 6.31 5.60
C SER A 174 -14.41 7.51 6.50
N ALA A 175 -13.16 7.69 6.96
CA ALA A 175 -12.78 8.82 7.80
C ALA A 175 -12.84 10.17 7.05
N VAL A 176 -12.47 10.19 5.77
CA VAL A 176 -12.46 11.43 4.97
C VAL A 176 -13.86 11.80 4.44
N SER A 177 -14.67 10.79 4.13
CA SER A 177 -15.86 10.95 3.29
C SER A 177 -17.19 10.57 3.95
N GLY A 178 -17.17 9.96 5.14
CA GLY A 178 -18.38 9.47 5.83
C GLY A 178 -19.07 8.30 5.12
N MET A 179 -18.44 7.69 4.10
CA MET A 179 -18.98 6.55 3.37
C MET A 179 -18.96 5.28 4.23
N HIS A 180 -19.96 4.41 4.04
CA HIS A 180 -20.01 3.13 4.74
C HIS A 180 -18.81 2.23 4.38
N VAL A 181 -18.04 1.82 5.39
CA VAL A 181 -16.82 1.01 5.24
C VAL A 181 -17.05 -0.24 4.38
N ILE A 182 -18.15 -0.98 4.62
CA ILE A 182 -18.47 -2.19 3.85
C ILE A 182 -18.60 -1.91 2.34
N ALA A 183 -19.24 -0.80 1.96
CA ALA A 183 -19.40 -0.46 0.55
C ALA A 183 -18.04 -0.13 -0.09
N ALA A 184 -17.18 0.60 0.63
CA ALA A 184 -15.82 0.90 0.18
C ALA A 184 -14.99 -0.37 -0.05
N THR A 185 -15.07 -1.33 0.87
CA THR A 185 -14.32 -2.60 0.82
C THR A 185 -14.62 -3.40 -0.45
N PHE A 186 -15.87 -3.41 -0.92
CA PHE A 186 -16.25 -4.15 -2.14
C PHE A 186 -15.98 -3.35 -3.42
N LEU A 187 -16.09 -2.02 -3.37
CA LEU A 187 -16.01 -1.17 -4.56
C LEU A 187 -14.56 -0.94 -5.02
N LEU A 188 -13.63 -0.71 -4.08
CA LEU A 188 -12.22 -0.45 -4.35
C LEU A 188 -11.51 -1.57 -5.15
N PRO A 189 -11.64 -2.85 -4.80
CA PRO A 189 -10.92 -3.91 -5.51
C PRO A 189 -11.43 -4.13 -6.93
N ILE A 190 -12.65 -3.72 -7.30
CA ILE A 190 -13.20 -3.95 -8.65
C ILE A 190 -12.33 -3.28 -9.72
N GLY A 191 -11.95 -2.02 -9.51
CA GLY A 191 -11.07 -1.31 -10.44
C GLY A 191 -9.69 -1.96 -10.54
N VAL A 192 -9.15 -2.43 -9.41
CA VAL A 192 -7.84 -3.09 -9.33
C VAL A 192 -7.82 -4.42 -10.06
N ILE A 193 -8.86 -5.23 -9.83
CA ILE A 193 -9.06 -6.52 -10.46
C ILE A 193 -9.13 -6.37 -11.98
N LEU A 194 -9.91 -5.40 -12.48
CA LEU A 194 -10.07 -5.16 -13.92
C LEU A 194 -8.74 -4.83 -14.62
N TYR A 195 -7.93 -3.90 -14.09
CA TYR A 195 -6.66 -3.57 -14.76
C TYR A 195 -5.62 -4.69 -14.61
N THR A 196 -5.63 -5.41 -13.49
CA THR A 196 -4.71 -6.52 -13.24
C THR A 196 -4.97 -7.68 -14.20
N PHE A 197 -6.25 -8.01 -14.44
CA PHE A 197 -6.63 -9.05 -15.40
C PHE A 197 -6.20 -8.75 -16.83
N VAL A 198 -6.23 -7.47 -17.25
CA VAL A 198 -5.89 -7.08 -18.63
C VAL A 198 -4.38 -6.89 -18.83
N GLY A 199 -3.66 -6.45 -17.79
CA GLY A 199 -2.27 -6.03 -17.89
C GLY A 199 -1.19 -7.10 -17.70
N GLY A 200 -1.38 -8.05 -16.79
CA GLY A 200 -0.33 -8.99 -16.38
C GLY A 200 0.86 -8.33 -15.66
N ILE A 201 1.86 -9.12 -15.24
CA ILE A 201 2.94 -8.66 -14.32
C ILE A 201 3.80 -7.52 -14.90
N LYS A 202 4.09 -7.49 -16.21
CA LYS A 202 4.81 -6.35 -16.83
C LYS A 202 4.04 -5.04 -16.68
N ALA A 203 2.73 -5.08 -16.93
CA ALA A 203 1.90 -3.90 -16.75
C ALA A 203 1.87 -3.52 -15.27
N THR A 204 1.71 -4.48 -14.36
CA THR A 204 1.76 -4.23 -12.91
C THR A 204 3.05 -3.54 -12.48
N PHE A 205 4.22 -3.99 -12.94
CA PHE A 205 5.49 -3.32 -12.64
C PHE A 205 5.55 -1.87 -13.16
N LEU A 206 4.99 -1.62 -14.34
CA LEU A 206 4.92 -0.27 -14.88
C LEU A 206 3.91 0.59 -14.13
N THR A 207 2.74 0.05 -13.78
CA THR A 207 1.73 0.75 -13.00
C THR A 207 2.26 1.11 -11.61
N ASP A 208 3.01 0.20 -10.98
CA ASP A 208 3.66 0.41 -9.69
C ASP A 208 4.73 1.50 -9.77
N TYR A 209 5.48 1.57 -10.88
CA TYR A 209 6.42 2.66 -11.12
C TYR A 209 5.73 4.03 -11.18
N PHE A 210 4.65 4.15 -11.98
CA PHE A 210 3.88 5.40 -12.06
C PHE A 210 3.23 5.77 -10.72
N HIS A 211 2.64 4.79 -10.03
CA HIS A 211 2.02 4.99 -8.73
C HIS A 211 3.02 5.50 -7.69
N THR A 212 4.19 4.86 -7.60
CA THR A 212 5.28 5.25 -6.68
C THR A 212 5.80 6.66 -7.01
N PHE A 213 5.94 6.98 -8.30
CA PHE A 213 6.39 8.30 -8.73
C PHE A 213 5.42 9.40 -8.30
N VAL A 214 4.11 9.21 -8.53
CA VAL A 214 3.07 10.15 -8.11
C VAL A 214 3.03 10.30 -6.59
N ILE A 215 3.07 9.18 -5.84
CA ILE A 215 3.11 9.22 -4.38
C ILE A 215 4.34 9.97 -3.87
N THR A 216 5.51 9.74 -4.47
CA THR A 216 6.76 10.40 -4.06
C THR A 216 6.64 11.92 -4.22
N ILE A 217 6.10 12.41 -5.34
CA ILE A 217 5.87 13.84 -5.56
C ILE A 217 4.92 14.42 -4.50
N ILE A 218 3.82 13.71 -4.21
CA ILE A 218 2.83 14.11 -3.21
C ILE A 218 3.47 14.19 -1.82
N ILE A 219 4.26 13.18 -1.43
CA ILE A 219 4.97 13.17 -0.15
C ILE A 219 5.97 14.34 -0.08
N CYS A 220 6.79 14.56 -1.11
CA CYS A 220 7.72 15.69 -1.13
C CYS A 220 7.01 17.04 -0.97
N PHE A 221 5.87 17.23 -1.64
CA PHE A 221 5.06 18.42 -1.50
C PHE A 221 4.52 18.58 -0.06
N PHE A 222 3.96 17.53 0.53
CA PHE A 222 3.46 17.56 1.91
C PHE A 222 4.58 17.78 2.94
N THR A 223 5.75 17.19 2.73
CA THR A 223 6.92 17.40 3.58
C THR A 223 7.35 18.86 3.56
N ILE A 224 7.47 19.48 2.38
CA ILE A 224 7.81 20.91 2.27
C ILE A 224 6.73 21.77 2.94
N LYS A 225 5.45 21.48 2.70
CA LYS A 225 4.34 22.20 3.35
C LYS A 225 4.35 22.05 4.88
N ALA A 226 4.71 20.88 5.40
CA ALA A 226 4.82 20.64 6.84
C ALA A 226 5.98 21.44 7.46
N PHE A 227 7.10 21.61 6.75
CA PHE A 227 8.24 22.40 7.23
C PHE A 227 8.05 23.92 7.07
N VAL A 228 7.22 24.36 6.12
CA VAL A 228 6.99 25.79 5.83
C VAL A 228 5.81 26.38 6.63
N THR A 229 4.91 25.53 7.15
CA THR A 229 3.76 25.99 7.95
C THR A 229 4.12 26.01 9.42
N ASP A 230 4.22 27.20 10.03
CA ASP A 230 4.66 27.40 11.42
C ASP A 230 3.78 26.67 12.47
N GLU A 231 2.53 26.34 12.15
CA GLU A 231 1.62 25.63 13.06
C GLU A 231 1.90 24.12 13.19
N ILE A 232 2.66 23.53 12.27
CA ILE A 232 2.94 22.08 12.19
C ILE A 232 4.40 21.77 12.57
N ALA A 233 5.22 22.81 12.71
CA ALA A 233 6.56 22.69 13.24
C ALA A 233 6.50 22.38 14.75
N SER A 234 7.30 21.40 15.17
CA SER A 234 7.52 20.98 16.58
C SER A 234 7.39 22.15 17.58
N PRO A 235 6.78 21.94 18.77
CA PRO A 235 6.70 22.96 19.80
C PRO A 235 8.08 23.57 20.03
N ARG A 236 8.23 24.87 19.75
CA ARG A 236 9.42 25.60 20.17
C ARG A 236 9.47 25.50 21.68
N ILE A 237 10.53 24.90 22.20
CA ILE A 237 10.90 24.99 23.61
C ILE A 237 10.88 26.48 23.95
N SER A 238 9.93 26.90 24.78
CA SER A 238 9.91 28.22 25.38
C SER A 238 11.19 28.35 26.19
N THR A 239 12.22 28.93 25.58
CA THR A 239 13.35 29.48 26.31
C THR A 239 12.83 30.77 26.92
N ASN A 240 12.22 30.63 28.10
CA ASN A 240 11.92 31.75 28.96
C ASN A 240 13.27 32.31 29.44
N SER A 241 13.85 33.21 28.66
CA SER A 241 14.88 34.13 29.11
C SER A 241 14.19 35.39 29.60
N SER A 242 13.93 35.47 30.90
CA SER A 242 13.83 36.68 31.75
C SER A 242 13.55 36.23 33.18
#